data_AF-A0A3C0A9E2-F1
#
_entry.id   AF-A0A3C0A9E2-F1
#
_cell.length_a   1.000
_cell.length_b   1.000
_cell.length_c   1.000
_cell.angle_alpha   90.00
_cell.angle_beta   90.00
_cell.angle_gamma   90.00
#
_symmetry.space_group_name_H-M   'P 1'
#
loop_
_entity.id
_entity.type
_entity.pdbx_description
1 polymer ?
#
loop_
_entity_poly.entity_id
_entity_poly.type
_entity_poly.pdbx_seq_one_letter_code
_entity_poly.pdbx_strand_id
1 'polypeptide(L)'
;YAEATLTFNNRQGFLDIDADEVHIGRRLWKNGDSEYLLNRNPVRLKDIRDLFMGTGAATSAYSIIEQGRVDQILQANAATRRVVFEEAAGISRYKSRKVEAERKLERVGQNIQRLTDIVDEVEAQLNSTRSQASKAAKYREVSTELRKLWMGMAADDWRHLTSQQAALKDKIAQYQQRIEELNADYQTYEEKLGAIDAEVSEFDDQLRAVEKKLSSQREGIAGNQTAIEHQLDRKQEFETEIIRLRKQRILMARRTSEIQKDLEAVTQEKLKSETGFQEQRQNLEETRARITAASAELDAASEQIQQKQQQVHELNKASLTLDNRVFSMRTQLETYSSSIGKANEKRLQLETKVEDAQAVVEACEIRFRSAGERVAEFAQSLSDVDERQQALLSEQDQKTQQLSELRERRSAYQARKSVLEDLERRQEGISIGVKEILNRAQTSQYSPWNTIIGSVADLLEVDLE
;
A
#
# COMPACT_ATOMS: atom_id res chain seq x y z
N TYR A 1 -78.04 -115.03 -95.06
CA TYR A 1 -79.36 -114.48 -94.72
C TYR A 1 -80.41 -115.40 -95.33
N ALA A 2 -81.64 -115.40 -94.81
CA ALA A 2 -82.78 -115.95 -95.50
C ALA A 2 -83.55 -114.77 -96.11
N GLU A 3 -83.94 -114.85 -97.38
CA GLU A 3 -84.71 -113.80 -98.05
C GLU A 3 -85.96 -114.42 -98.66
N ALA A 4 -87.10 -113.78 -98.41
CA ALA A 4 -88.35 -114.10 -99.07
C ALA A 4 -88.85 -112.82 -99.75
N THR A 5 -89.14 -112.93 -101.04
CA THR A 5 -89.66 -111.82 -101.84
C THR A 5 -90.97 -112.25 -102.47
N LEU A 6 -92.01 -111.46 -102.19
CA LEU A 6 -93.32 -111.61 -102.80
C LEU A 6 -93.45 -110.60 -103.93
N THR A 7 -93.83 -111.06 -105.10
CA THR A 7 -94.17 -110.21 -106.25
C THR A 7 -95.68 -110.10 -106.34
N PHE A 8 -96.18 -108.88 -106.20
CA PHE A 8 -97.59 -108.55 -106.33
C PHE A 8 -97.84 -107.91 -107.70
N ASN A 9 -98.86 -108.38 -108.41
CA ASN A 9 -99.38 -107.68 -109.57
C ASN A 9 -100.18 -106.46 -109.08
N ASN A 10 -99.73 -105.27 -109.44
CA ASN A 10 -100.28 -104.00 -109.00
C ASN A 10 -100.93 -103.19 -110.15
N ARG A 11 -101.30 -103.84 -111.27
CA ARG A 11 -101.95 -103.17 -112.41
C ARG A 11 -103.26 -102.46 -112.08
N GLN A 12 -103.93 -102.85 -111.00
CA GLN A 12 -105.15 -102.19 -110.53
C GLN A 12 -104.88 -101.04 -109.54
N GLY A 13 -103.60 -100.70 -109.25
CA GLY A 13 -103.21 -99.61 -108.36
C GLY A 13 -103.60 -99.82 -106.89
N PHE A 14 -103.65 -101.08 -106.44
CA PHE A 14 -104.09 -101.45 -105.09
C PHE A 14 -103.08 -101.03 -104.02
N LEU A 15 -101.79 -101.12 -104.34
CA LEU A 15 -100.72 -100.52 -103.56
C LEU A 15 -100.43 -99.13 -104.14
N ASP A 16 -100.29 -98.13 -103.26
CA ASP A 16 -100.01 -96.71 -103.58
C ASP A 16 -98.56 -96.52 -104.05
N ILE A 17 -98.19 -97.25 -105.11
CA ILE A 17 -96.89 -97.27 -105.78
C ILE A 17 -97.15 -97.28 -107.28
N ASP A 18 -96.51 -96.36 -107.98
CA ASP A 18 -96.60 -96.21 -109.43
C ASP A 18 -95.71 -97.24 -110.15
N ALA A 19 -96.11 -98.52 -110.05
CA ALA A 19 -95.48 -99.64 -110.73
C ALA A 19 -96.50 -100.77 -110.94
N ASP A 20 -96.51 -101.36 -112.14
CA ASP A 20 -97.42 -102.46 -112.51
C ASP A 20 -97.13 -103.77 -111.75
N GLU A 21 -95.89 -103.95 -111.28
CA GLU A 21 -95.48 -105.04 -110.39
C GLU A 21 -94.69 -104.49 -109.22
N VAL A 22 -95.06 -104.91 -108.01
CA VAL A 22 -94.41 -104.46 -106.77
C VAL A 22 -93.76 -105.66 -106.08
N HIS A 23 -92.48 -105.55 -105.76
CA HIS A 23 -91.69 -106.59 -105.12
C HIS A 23 -91.44 -106.22 -103.67
N ILE A 24 -91.96 -107.01 -102.74
CA ILE A 24 -91.79 -106.78 -101.31
C ILE A 24 -90.95 -107.93 -100.75
N GLY A 25 -89.73 -107.58 -100.33
CA GLY A 25 -88.77 -108.51 -99.79
C GLY A 25 -88.60 -108.32 -98.28
N ARG A 26 -88.38 -109.42 -97.58
CA ARG A 26 -87.82 -109.40 -96.22
C ARG A 26 -86.57 -110.25 -96.19
N ARG A 27 -85.46 -109.64 -95.78
CA ARG A 27 -84.18 -110.31 -95.57
C ARG A 27 -83.90 -110.43 -94.09
N LEU A 28 -83.76 -111.65 -93.61
CA LEU A 28 -83.41 -111.97 -92.23
C LEU A 28 -81.94 -112.38 -92.14
N TRP A 29 -81.17 -111.62 -91.38
CA TRP A 29 -79.76 -111.91 -91.13
C TRP A 29 -79.62 -112.93 -89.99
N LYS A 30 -78.50 -113.66 -89.95
CA LYS A 30 -78.23 -114.65 -88.89
C LYS A 30 -78.21 -114.03 -87.49
N ASN A 31 -77.97 -112.71 -87.43
CA ASN A 31 -77.83 -111.93 -86.21
C ASN A 31 -79.19 -111.49 -85.65
N GLY A 32 -80.31 -111.84 -86.31
CA GLY A 32 -81.67 -111.44 -85.93
C GLY A 32 -82.16 -110.16 -86.62
N ASP A 33 -81.27 -109.38 -87.23
CA ASP A 33 -81.64 -108.17 -87.96
C ASP A 33 -82.55 -108.48 -89.15
N SER A 34 -83.62 -107.70 -89.28
CA SER A 34 -84.58 -107.77 -90.38
C SER A 34 -84.46 -106.52 -91.24
N GLU A 35 -84.11 -106.71 -92.51
CA GLU A 35 -84.11 -105.67 -93.53
C GLU A 35 -85.36 -105.83 -94.41
N TYR A 36 -86.07 -104.73 -94.66
CA TYR A 36 -87.27 -104.70 -95.48
C TYR A 36 -86.96 -104.02 -96.81
N LEU A 37 -87.40 -104.66 -97.90
CA LEU A 37 -87.08 -104.26 -99.26
C LEU A 37 -88.38 -103.97 -100.01
N LEU A 38 -88.44 -102.82 -100.67
CA LEU A 38 -89.52 -102.46 -101.59
C LEU A 38 -88.89 -102.20 -102.97
N ASN A 39 -89.28 -102.97 -103.98
CA ASN A 39 -88.65 -102.97 -105.30
C ASN A 39 -87.12 -103.05 -105.23
N ARG A 40 -86.60 -103.93 -104.34
CA ARG A 40 -85.18 -104.16 -104.03
C ARG A 40 -84.45 -103.01 -103.30
N ASN A 41 -85.12 -101.91 -102.95
CA ASN A 41 -84.54 -100.83 -102.15
C ASN A 41 -84.85 -101.01 -100.66
N PRO A 42 -83.87 -100.80 -99.76
CA PRO A 42 -84.10 -100.90 -98.32
C PRO A 42 -84.99 -99.74 -97.84
N VAL A 43 -86.05 -100.09 -97.13
CA VAL A 43 -87.02 -99.13 -96.57
C VAL A 43 -87.29 -99.46 -95.10
N ARG A 44 -87.85 -98.51 -94.35
CA ARG A 44 -88.17 -98.77 -92.94
C ARG A 44 -89.39 -99.66 -92.84
N LEU A 45 -89.47 -100.43 -91.76
CA LEU A 45 -90.67 -101.21 -91.44
C LEU A 45 -91.93 -100.32 -91.35
N LYS A 46 -91.77 -99.06 -90.89
CA LYS A 46 -92.89 -98.11 -90.88
C LYS A 46 -93.42 -97.86 -92.28
N ASP A 47 -92.54 -97.67 -93.26
CA ASP A 47 -92.92 -97.39 -94.65
C ASP A 47 -93.67 -98.59 -95.28
N ILE A 48 -93.20 -99.82 -95.01
CA ILE A 48 -93.91 -101.04 -95.44
C ILE A 48 -95.27 -101.19 -94.75
N ARG A 49 -95.35 -100.91 -93.44
CA ARG A 49 -96.62 -100.97 -92.71
C ARG A 49 -97.60 -99.92 -93.23
N ASP A 50 -97.14 -98.71 -93.48
CA ASP A 50 -97.94 -97.61 -94.02
C ASP A 50 -98.45 -97.94 -95.44
N LEU A 51 -97.65 -98.66 -96.25
CA LEU A 51 -98.05 -99.15 -97.58
C LEU A 51 -99.21 -100.15 -97.54
N PHE A 52 -99.22 -101.07 -96.56
CA PHE A 52 -100.30 -102.03 -96.37
C PHE A 52 -101.45 -101.52 -95.48
N MET A 53 -101.33 -100.31 -94.93
CA MET A 53 -102.33 -99.72 -94.04
C MET A 53 -103.57 -99.33 -94.85
N GLY A 54 -104.73 -99.92 -94.53
CA GLY A 54 -105.96 -99.70 -95.28
C GLY A 54 -106.13 -100.54 -96.55
N THR A 55 -105.16 -101.39 -96.92
CA THR A 55 -105.33 -102.39 -98.00
C THR A 55 -105.90 -103.71 -97.49
N GLY A 56 -106.10 -103.85 -96.18
CA GLY A 56 -106.63 -105.08 -95.59
C GLY A 56 -105.64 -106.26 -95.63
N ALA A 57 -104.36 -106.02 -95.94
CA ALA A 57 -103.27 -107.01 -95.89
C ALA A 57 -102.18 -106.67 -94.84
N ALA A 58 -102.46 -105.70 -93.94
CA ALA A 58 -101.57 -105.36 -92.84
C ALA A 58 -101.43 -106.53 -91.84
N THR A 59 -100.40 -106.49 -90.98
CA THR A 59 -100.04 -107.55 -90.01
C THR A 59 -101.13 -107.90 -88.97
N SER A 60 -102.27 -107.20 -88.99
CA SER A 60 -103.44 -107.44 -88.16
C SER A 60 -104.74 -107.59 -88.96
N ALA A 61 -104.62 -107.76 -90.28
CA ALA A 61 -105.74 -107.78 -91.19
C ALA A 61 -106.34 -109.18 -91.37
N TYR A 62 -107.62 -109.18 -91.71
CA TYR A 62 -108.48 -110.36 -91.89
C TYR A 62 -108.13 -111.22 -93.11
N SER A 63 -107.16 -110.81 -93.93
CA SER A 63 -106.78 -111.45 -95.19
C SER A 63 -106.05 -112.79 -95.01
N ILE A 64 -105.50 -113.09 -93.83
CA ILE A 64 -104.82 -114.36 -93.53
C ILE A 64 -105.37 -114.88 -92.20
N ILE A 65 -106.09 -116.00 -92.24
CA ILE A 65 -106.68 -116.62 -91.04
C ILE A 65 -105.75 -117.73 -90.54
N GLU A 66 -105.00 -117.43 -89.49
CA GLU A 66 -104.25 -118.45 -88.75
C GLU A 66 -105.21 -119.39 -88.02
N GLN A 67 -104.82 -120.67 -87.85
CA GLN A 67 -105.66 -121.66 -87.18
C GLN A 67 -105.97 -121.21 -85.74
N GLY A 68 -107.27 -121.11 -85.39
CA GLY A 68 -107.74 -120.61 -84.10
C GLY A 68 -107.93 -119.08 -84.00
N ARG A 69 -107.58 -118.30 -85.03
CA ARG A 69 -107.70 -116.83 -85.03
C ARG A 69 -109.15 -116.34 -85.02
N VAL A 70 -110.08 -117.09 -85.59
CA VAL A 70 -111.51 -116.76 -85.60
C VAL A 70 -112.09 -116.79 -84.18
N ASP A 71 -111.79 -117.83 -83.41
CA ASP A 71 -112.21 -117.94 -82.01
C ASP A 71 -111.62 -116.82 -81.15
N GLN A 72 -110.36 -116.45 -81.39
CA GLN A 72 -109.72 -115.33 -80.70
C GLN A 72 -110.40 -113.99 -80.98
N ILE A 73 -110.84 -113.73 -82.21
CA ILE A 73 -111.54 -112.48 -82.55
C ILE A 73 -112.95 -112.46 -81.93
N LEU A 74 -113.63 -113.60 -81.89
CA LEU A 74 -114.95 -113.72 -81.26
C LEU A 74 -114.88 -113.52 -79.73
N GLN A 75 -113.83 -114.03 -79.09
CA GLN A 75 -113.60 -113.89 -77.64
C GLN A 75 -112.88 -112.58 -77.24
N ALA A 76 -112.35 -111.81 -78.20
CA ALA A 76 -111.59 -110.60 -77.90
C ALA A 76 -112.42 -109.49 -77.23
N ASN A 77 -111.78 -108.69 -76.38
CA ASN A 77 -112.39 -107.53 -75.74
C ASN A 77 -112.80 -106.44 -76.77
N ALA A 78 -113.72 -105.56 -76.38
CA ALA A 78 -114.29 -104.55 -77.28
C ALA A 78 -113.22 -103.63 -77.91
N ALA A 79 -112.15 -103.31 -77.19
CA ALA A 79 -111.05 -102.47 -77.69
C ALA A 79 -110.27 -103.16 -78.82
N THR A 80 -109.94 -104.44 -78.66
CA THR A 80 -109.19 -105.21 -79.66
C THR A 80 -110.05 -105.47 -80.89
N ARG A 81 -111.35 -105.80 -80.70
CA ARG A 81 -112.32 -105.90 -81.80
C ARG A 81 -112.45 -104.58 -82.55
N ARG A 82 -112.50 -103.45 -81.83
CA ARG A 82 -112.60 -102.12 -82.43
C ARG A 82 -111.42 -101.81 -83.35
N VAL A 83 -110.19 -102.16 -82.99
CA VAL A 83 -109.02 -101.97 -83.88
C VAL A 83 -109.20 -102.73 -85.20
N VAL A 84 -109.70 -103.96 -85.14
CA VAL A 84 -109.98 -104.77 -86.35
C VAL A 84 -111.07 -104.13 -87.22
N PHE A 85 -112.16 -103.65 -86.61
CA PHE A 85 -113.22 -102.92 -87.33
C PHE A 85 -112.76 -101.56 -87.86
N GLU A 86 -111.93 -100.82 -87.12
CA GLU A 86 -111.37 -99.53 -87.53
C GLU A 86 -110.40 -99.68 -88.72
N GLU A 87 -109.68 -100.81 -88.78
CA GLU A 87 -108.83 -101.17 -89.93
C GLU A 87 -109.67 -101.59 -91.13
N ALA A 88 -110.73 -102.39 -90.93
CA ALA A 88 -111.68 -102.76 -91.98
C ALA A 88 -112.45 -101.56 -92.55
N ALA A 89 -112.74 -100.56 -91.72
CA ALA A 89 -113.38 -99.31 -92.12
C ALA A 89 -112.39 -98.26 -92.70
N GLY A 90 -111.08 -98.56 -92.74
CA GLY A 90 -110.06 -97.69 -93.32
C GLY A 90 -109.74 -96.39 -92.53
N ILE A 91 -110.22 -96.24 -91.29
CA ILE A 91 -110.07 -94.97 -90.51
C ILE A 91 -108.78 -94.89 -89.68
N SER A 92 -108.03 -95.99 -89.59
CA SER A 92 -106.78 -96.13 -88.83
C SER A 92 -105.68 -95.13 -89.26
N ARG A 93 -105.50 -94.93 -90.59
CA ARG A 93 -104.52 -94.01 -91.17
C ARG A 93 -104.75 -92.55 -90.75
N TYR A 94 -106.01 -92.10 -90.74
CA TYR A 94 -106.38 -90.74 -90.35
C TYR A 94 -106.10 -90.48 -88.86
N LYS A 95 -106.47 -91.42 -87.99
CA LYS A 95 -106.30 -91.30 -86.53
C LYS A 95 -104.83 -91.21 -86.13
N SER A 96 -103.96 -91.99 -86.77
CA SER A 96 -102.50 -91.93 -86.56
C SER A 96 -101.90 -90.57 -86.95
N ARG A 97 -102.30 -90.03 -88.11
CA ARG A 97 -101.86 -88.70 -88.57
C ARG A 97 -102.31 -87.58 -87.64
N LYS A 98 -103.53 -87.65 -87.09
CA LYS A 98 -104.04 -86.68 -86.11
C LYS A 98 -103.17 -86.61 -84.87
N VAL A 99 -102.85 -87.76 -84.26
CA VAL A 99 -102.02 -87.82 -83.04
C VAL A 99 -100.61 -87.29 -83.29
N GLU A 100 -100.02 -87.57 -84.45
CA GLU A 100 -98.69 -87.04 -84.80
C GLU A 100 -98.72 -85.51 -84.96
N ALA A 101 -99.76 -84.96 -85.58
CA ALA A 101 -99.94 -83.51 -85.73
C ALA A 101 -100.14 -82.82 -84.36
N GLU A 102 -100.93 -83.39 -83.47
CA GLU A 102 -101.13 -82.89 -82.09
C GLU A 102 -99.80 -82.82 -81.33
N ARG A 103 -98.97 -83.88 -81.41
CA ARG A 103 -97.63 -83.87 -80.80
C ARG A 103 -96.69 -82.81 -81.39
N LYS A 104 -96.78 -82.55 -82.70
CA LYS A 104 -95.99 -81.48 -83.35
C LYS A 104 -96.44 -80.10 -82.86
N LEU A 105 -97.76 -79.87 -82.76
CA LEU A 105 -98.32 -78.62 -82.24
C LEU A 105 -97.92 -78.38 -80.78
N GLU A 106 -97.93 -79.42 -79.94
CA GLU A 106 -97.48 -79.32 -78.55
C GLU A 106 -96.01 -78.90 -78.45
N ARG A 107 -95.12 -79.49 -79.26
CA ARG A 107 -93.71 -79.08 -79.33
C ARG A 107 -93.53 -77.64 -79.81
N VAL A 108 -94.32 -77.20 -80.78
CA VAL A 108 -94.30 -75.80 -81.25
C VAL A 108 -94.76 -74.87 -80.12
N GLY A 109 -95.79 -75.23 -79.36
CA GLY A 109 -96.23 -74.49 -78.18
C GLY A 109 -95.12 -74.32 -77.14
N GLN A 110 -94.40 -75.40 -76.82
CA GLN A 110 -93.24 -75.35 -75.91
C GLN A 110 -92.11 -74.47 -76.45
N ASN A 111 -91.83 -74.51 -77.76
CA ASN A 111 -90.81 -73.66 -78.38
C ASN A 111 -91.20 -72.18 -78.35
N ILE A 112 -92.47 -71.85 -78.57
CA ILE A 112 -92.98 -70.47 -78.45
C ILE A 112 -92.82 -69.98 -77.02
N GLN A 113 -93.16 -70.80 -76.02
CA GLN A 113 -92.99 -70.42 -74.62
C GLN A 113 -91.52 -70.09 -74.30
N ARG A 114 -90.57 -70.93 -74.72
CA ARG A 114 -89.14 -70.66 -74.53
C ARG A 114 -88.67 -69.41 -75.27
N LEU A 115 -89.22 -69.14 -76.45
CA LEU A 115 -88.90 -67.91 -77.19
C LEU A 115 -89.39 -66.68 -76.43
N THR A 116 -90.59 -66.73 -75.86
CA THR A 116 -91.13 -65.64 -75.02
C THR A 116 -90.23 -65.41 -73.80
N ASP A 117 -89.81 -66.46 -73.10
CA ASP A 117 -88.91 -66.33 -71.94
C ASP A 117 -87.58 -65.64 -72.33
N ILE A 118 -87.00 -65.99 -73.49
CA ILE A 118 -85.77 -65.37 -74.01
C ILE A 118 -86.02 -63.89 -74.36
N VAL A 119 -87.17 -63.57 -74.98
CA VAL A 119 -87.52 -62.18 -75.32
C VAL A 119 -87.64 -61.35 -74.04
N ASP A 120 -88.33 -61.86 -73.02
CA ASP A 120 -88.50 -61.17 -71.74
C ASP A 120 -87.15 -60.96 -71.03
N GLU A 121 -86.24 -61.94 -71.07
CA GLU A 121 -84.88 -61.80 -70.53
C GLU A 121 -84.07 -60.73 -71.28
N VAL A 122 -84.12 -60.75 -72.62
CA VAL A 122 -83.40 -59.78 -73.45
C VAL A 122 -83.97 -58.37 -73.25
N GLU A 123 -85.28 -58.22 -73.10
CA GLU A 123 -85.92 -56.94 -72.76
C GLU A 123 -85.46 -56.44 -71.38
N ALA A 124 -85.38 -57.30 -70.37
CA ALA A 124 -84.86 -56.94 -69.05
C ALA A 124 -83.39 -56.50 -69.11
N GLN A 125 -82.54 -57.22 -69.87
CA GLN A 125 -81.15 -56.85 -70.10
C GLN A 125 -81.02 -55.52 -70.87
N LEU A 126 -81.85 -55.29 -71.88
CA LEU A 126 -81.89 -54.05 -72.64
C LEU A 126 -82.26 -52.86 -71.74
N ASN A 127 -83.28 -53.01 -70.89
CA ASN A 127 -83.71 -51.98 -69.96
C ASN A 127 -82.62 -51.66 -68.92
N SER A 128 -81.95 -52.68 -68.39
CA SER A 128 -80.79 -52.50 -67.50
C SER A 128 -79.65 -51.75 -68.19
N THR A 129 -79.30 -52.16 -69.41
CA THR A 129 -78.23 -51.55 -70.20
C THR A 129 -78.55 -50.09 -70.57
N ARG A 130 -79.81 -49.78 -70.91
CA ARG A 130 -80.28 -48.40 -71.14
C ARG A 130 -80.12 -47.54 -69.88
N SER A 131 -80.49 -48.07 -68.71
CA SER A 131 -80.30 -47.37 -67.43
C SER A 131 -78.82 -47.10 -67.14
N GLN A 132 -77.95 -48.09 -67.38
CA GLN A 132 -76.49 -47.94 -67.22
C GLN A 132 -75.92 -46.89 -68.20
N ALA A 133 -76.33 -46.92 -69.46
CA ALA A 133 -75.91 -45.94 -70.46
C ALA A 133 -76.34 -44.51 -70.09
N SER A 134 -77.57 -44.34 -69.61
CA SER A 134 -78.08 -43.05 -69.12
C SER A 134 -77.26 -42.53 -67.93
N LYS A 135 -76.96 -43.39 -66.94
CA LYS A 135 -76.10 -43.03 -65.79
C LYS A 135 -74.69 -42.65 -66.24
N ALA A 136 -74.09 -43.40 -67.16
CA ALA A 136 -72.76 -43.11 -67.69
C ALA A 136 -72.72 -41.79 -68.48
N ALA A 137 -73.77 -41.49 -69.25
CA ALA A 137 -73.91 -40.22 -69.95
C ALA A 137 -74.02 -39.05 -68.96
N LYS A 138 -74.85 -39.17 -67.92
CA LYS A 138 -74.98 -38.15 -66.88
C LYS A 138 -73.68 -37.95 -66.09
N TYR A 139 -72.99 -39.05 -65.76
CA TYR A 139 -71.68 -38.98 -65.12
C TYR A 139 -70.66 -38.23 -65.98
N ARG A 140 -70.62 -38.48 -67.30
CA ARG A 140 -69.73 -37.75 -68.22
C ARG A 140 -70.05 -36.26 -68.24
N GLU A 141 -71.32 -35.90 -68.37
CA GLU A 141 -71.78 -34.51 -68.35
C GLU A 141 -71.34 -33.80 -67.06
N VAL A 142 -71.69 -34.36 -65.90
CA VAL A 142 -71.34 -33.79 -64.58
C VAL A 142 -69.82 -33.74 -64.38
N SER A 143 -69.08 -34.76 -64.82
CA SER A 143 -67.62 -34.77 -64.73
C SER A 143 -66.97 -33.69 -65.60
N THR A 144 -67.53 -33.42 -66.78
CA THR A 144 -67.05 -32.33 -67.64
C THR A 144 -67.35 -30.96 -67.05
N GLU A 145 -68.53 -30.78 -66.46
CA GLU A 145 -68.91 -29.55 -65.76
C GLU A 145 -68.03 -29.31 -64.52
N LEU A 146 -67.85 -30.34 -63.68
CA LEU A 146 -66.96 -30.30 -62.52
C LEU A 146 -65.53 -29.90 -62.94
N ARG A 147 -65.01 -30.49 -64.02
CA ARG A 147 -63.67 -30.14 -64.51
C ARG A 147 -63.58 -28.68 -64.96
N LYS A 148 -64.62 -28.16 -65.64
CA LYS A 148 -64.67 -26.75 -66.05
C LYS A 148 -64.69 -25.82 -64.84
N LEU A 149 -65.54 -26.10 -63.86
CA LEU A 149 -65.64 -25.31 -62.63
C LEU A 149 -64.33 -25.34 -61.83
N TRP A 150 -63.73 -26.52 -61.70
CA TRP A 150 -62.47 -26.70 -60.98
C TRP A 150 -61.31 -25.96 -61.66
N MET A 151 -61.21 -26.02 -62.99
CA MET A 151 -60.23 -25.23 -63.75
C MET A 151 -60.49 -23.73 -63.61
N GLY A 152 -61.75 -23.30 -63.58
CA GLY A 152 -62.13 -21.90 -63.35
C GLY A 152 -61.68 -21.41 -61.97
N MET A 153 -61.94 -22.18 -60.92
CA MET A 153 -61.52 -21.88 -59.55
C MET A 153 -60.00 -21.84 -59.44
N ALA A 154 -59.30 -22.85 -59.96
CA ALA A 154 -57.83 -22.88 -59.96
C ALA A 154 -57.21 -21.70 -60.71
N ALA A 155 -57.82 -21.27 -61.83
CA ALA A 155 -57.36 -20.09 -62.57
C ALA A 155 -57.61 -18.78 -61.81
N ASP A 156 -58.67 -18.70 -61.01
CA ASP A 156 -58.96 -17.55 -60.17
C ASP A 156 -58.01 -17.48 -58.97
N ASP A 157 -57.81 -18.62 -58.29
CA ASP A 157 -56.81 -18.77 -57.21
C ASP A 157 -55.41 -18.38 -57.71
N TRP A 158 -55.02 -18.86 -58.89
CA TRP A 158 -53.74 -18.52 -59.50
C TRP A 158 -53.63 -17.01 -59.78
N ARG A 159 -54.68 -16.38 -60.33
CA ARG A 159 -54.68 -14.93 -60.57
C ARG A 159 -54.57 -14.15 -59.26
N HIS A 160 -55.32 -14.54 -58.23
CA HIS A 160 -55.29 -13.92 -56.92
C HIS A 160 -53.91 -14.04 -56.28
N LEU A 161 -53.36 -15.25 -56.19
CA LEU A 161 -52.02 -15.48 -55.62
C LEU A 161 -50.92 -14.76 -56.41
N THR A 162 -51.01 -14.73 -57.74
CA THR A 162 -50.06 -13.98 -58.58
C THR A 162 -50.13 -12.48 -58.30
N SER A 163 -51.33 -11.91 -58.12
CA SER A 163 -51.49 -10.50 -57.78
C SER A 163 -50.94 -10.17 -56.38
N GLN A 164 -51.15 -11.05 -55.41
CA GLN A 164 -50.59 -10.91 -54.07
C GLN A 164 -49.06 -10.99 -54.10
N GLN A 165 -48.50 -11.92 -54.87
CA GLN A 165 -47.06 -12.06 -55.04
C GLN A 165 -46.45 -10.80 -55.66
N ALA A 166 -47.09 -10.22 -56.68
CA ALA A 166 -46.65 -8.97 -57.29
C ALA A 166 -46.67 -7.81 -56.28
N ALA A 167 -47.77 -7.64 -55.55
CA ALA A 167 -47.88 -6.59 -54.52
C ALA A 167 -46.85 -6.77 -53.39
N LEU A 168 -46.54 -8.00 -52.99
CA LEU A 168 -45.49 -8.28 -52.00
C LEU A 168 -44.09 -7.97 -52.56
N LYS A 169 -43.82 -8.28 -53.84
CA LYS A 169 -42.55 -7.92 -54.49
C LYS A 169 -42.36 -6.40 -54.54
N ASP A 170 -43.40 -5.65 -54.88
CA ASP A 170 -43.35 -4.19 -54.90
C ASP A 170 -43.08 -3.62 -53.50
N LYS A 171 -43.72 -4.16 -52.46
CA LYS A 171 -43.43 -3.79 -51.06
C LYS A 171 -41.99 -4.10 -50.66
N ILE A 172 -41.46 -5.26 -51.06
CA ILE A 172 -40.05 -5.61 -50.80
C ILE A 172 -39.12 -4.60 -51.45
N ALA A 173 -39.37 -4.24 -52.72
CA ALA A 173 -38.57 -3.24 -53.42
C ALA A 173 -38.62 -1.86 -52.74
N GLN A 174 -39.81 -1.42 -52.31
CA GLN A 174 -39.97 -0.16 -51.56
C GLN A 174 -39.21 -0.18 -50.23
N TYR A 175 -39.27 -1.28 -49.48
CA TYR A 175 -38.51 -1.40 -48.23
C TYR A 175 -37.00 -1.46 -48.45
N GLN A 176 -36.54 -2.10 -49.52
CA GLN A 176 -35.12 -2.11 -49.89
C GLN A 176 -34.63 -0.70 -50.20
N GLN A 177 -35.36 0.05 -51.03
CA GLN A 177 -35.04 1.46 -51.30
C GLN A 177 -35.03 2.28 -50.00
N ARG A 178 -36.00 2.07 -49.11
CA ARG A 178 -36.05 2.78 -47.83
C ARG A 178 -34.87 2.46 -46.93
N ILE A 179 -34.38 1.22 -46.94
CA ILE A 179 -33.18 0.80 -46.21
C ILE A 179 -31.94 1.50 -46.79
N GLU A 180 -31.82 1.57 -48.12
CA GLU A 180 -30.72 2.27 -48.78
C GLU A 180 -30.70 3.76 -48.42
N GLU A 181 -31.85 4.42 -48.45
CA GLU A 181 -32.01 5.83 -48.02
C GLU A 181 -31.58 6.02 -46.55
N LEU A 182 -32.07 5.17 -45.64
CA LEU A 182 -31.74 5.26 -44.22
C LEU A 182 -30.26 4.97 -43.94
N ASN A 183 -29.63 4.07 -44.71
CA ASN A 183 -28.20 3.80 -44.59
C ASN A 183 -27.37 4.99 -45.07
N ALA A 184 -27.79 5.66 -46.15
CA ALA A 184 -27.15 6.88 -46.61
C ALA A 184 -27.27 7.98 -45.53
N ASP A 185 -28.47 8.18 -44.99
CA ASP A 185 -28.69 9.13 -43.89
C ASP A 185 -27.80 8.79 -42.69
N TYR A 186 -27.74 7.52 -42.26
CA TYR A 186 -26.88 7.05 -41.18
C TYR A 186 -25.40 7.41 -41.41
N GLN A 187 -24.87 7.13 -42.60
CA GLN A 187 -23.49 7.49 -42.96
C GLN A 187 -23.25 9.01 -42.86
N THR A 188 -24.19 9.83 -43.33
CA THR A 188 -24.03 11.30 -43.20
C THR A 188 -24.06 11.76 -41.73
N TYR A 189 -24.84 11.11 -40.86
CA TYR A 189 -24.86 11.44 -39.45
C TYR A 189 -23.60 10.96 -38.72
N GLU A 190 -23.06 9.80 -39.12
CA GLU A 190 -21.80 9.26 -38.59
C GLU A 190 -20.62 10.18 -38.96
N GLU A 191 -20.57 10.68 -40.19
CA GLU A 191 -19.58 11.69 -40.62
C GLU A 191 -19.70 12.99 -39.83
N LYS A 192 -20.93 13.50 -39.63
CA LYS A 192 -21.18 14.69 -38.79
C LYS A 192 -20.76 14.48 -37.34
N LEU A 193 -21.03 13.30 -36.79
CA LEU A 193 -20.61 12.96 -35.43
C LEU A 193 -19.08 12.94 -35.32
N GLY A 194 -18.39 12.30 -36.28
CA GLY A 194 -16.93 12.29 -36.32
C GLY A 194 -16.32 13.69 -36.46
N ALA A 195 -16.96 14.59 -37.21
CA ALA A 195 -16.54 15.99 -37.30
C ALA A 195 -16.70 16.73 -35.95
N ILE A 196 -17.84 16.54 -35.27
CA ILE A 196 -18.08 17.13 -33.95
C ILE A 196 -17.08 16.60 -32.92
N ASP A 197 -16.80 15.28 -32.91
CA ASP A 197 -15.81 14.69 -32.00
C ASP A 197 -14.40 15.26 -32.24
N ALA A 198 -14.04 15.53 -33.50
CA ALA A 198 -12.78 16.19 -33.83
C ALA A 198 -12.74 17.64 -33.31
N GLU A 199 -13.83 18.40 -33.47
CA GLU A 199 -13.94 19.76 -32.91
C GLU A 199 -13.85 19.76 -31.38
N VAL A 200 -14.52 18.83 -30.71
CA VAL A 200 -14.45 18.67 -29.25
C VAL A 200 -13.02 18.37 -28.81
N SER A 201 -12.34 17.44 -29.49
CA SER A 201 -10.93 17.14 -29.19
C SER A 201 -10.03 18.36 -29.36
N GLU A 202 -10.26 19.17 -30.39
CA GLU A 202 -9.50 20.40 -30.60
C GLU A 202 -9.75 21.42 -29.47
N PHE A 203 -11.01 21.60 -29.06
CA PHE A 203 -11.35 22.48 -27.94
C PHE A 203 -10.75 22.01 -26.62
N ASP A 204 -10.71 20.71 -26.36
CA ASP A 204 -10.07 20.14 -25.16
C ASP A 204 -8.57 20.42 -25.14
N ASP A 205 -7.88 20.28 -26.28
CA ASP A 205 -6.46 20.60 -26.39
C ASP A 205 -6.20 22.10 -26.21
N GLN A 206 -7.04 22.95 -26.78
CA GLN A 206 -6.98 24.41 -26.56
C GLN A 206 -7.22 24.76 -25.08
N LEU A 207 -8.19 24.13 -24.43
CA LEU A 207 -8.48 24.33 -23.01
C LEU A 207 -7.28 23.95 -22.15
N ARG A 208 -6.69 22.77 -22.36
CA ARG A 208 -5.48 22.32 -21.66
C ARG A 208 -4.32 23.29 -21.84
N ALA A 209 -4.13 23.83 -23.05
CA ALA A 209 -3.10 24.81 -23.32
C ALA A 209 -3.33 26.12 -22.55
N VAL A 210 -4.58 26.58 -22.45
CA VAL A 210 -4.97 27.76 -21.67
C VAL A 210 -4.80 27.51 -20.18
N GLU A 211 -5.23 26.37 -19.66
CA GLU A 211 -5.06 25.99 -18.25
C GLU A 211 -3.58 25.94 -17.85
N LYS A 212 -2.72 25.38 -18.70
CA LYS A 212 -1.27 25.37 -18.48
C LYS A 212 -0.70 26.78 -18.42
N LYS A 213 -1.11 27.68 -19.33
CA LYS A 213 -0.70 29.10 -19.30
C LYS A 213 -1.22 29.81 -18.05
N LEU A 214 -2.45 29.53 -17.63
CA LEU A 214 -3.03 30.10 -16.42
C LEU A 214 -2.27 29.64 -15.17
N SER A 215 -1.92 28.35 -15.08
CA SER A 215 -1.13 27.79 -13.98
C SER A 215 0.24 28.45 -13.89
N SER A 216 0.96 28.57 -15.01
CA SER A 216 2.28 29.20 -15.02
C SER A 216 2.22 30.68 -14.66
N GLN A 217 1.18 31.40 -15.11
CA GLN A 217 0.95 32.78 -14.70
C GLN A 217 0.62 32.90 -13.20
N ARG A 218 -0.19 32.00 -12.65
CA ARG A 218 -0.49 31.98 -11.21
C ARG A 218 0.75 31.70 -10.36
N GLU A 219 1.58 30.74 -10.76
CA GLU A 219 2.88 30.49 -10.12
C GLU A 219 3.80 31.71 -10.20
N GLY A 220 3.87 32.36 -11.37
CA GLY A 220 4.63 33.60 -11.54
C GLY A 220 4.13 34.75 -10.66
N ILE A 221 2.81 34.93 -10.55
CA ILE A 221 2.19 35.93 -9.66
C ILE A 221 2.51 35.62 -8.20
N ALA A 222 2.35 34.37 -7.76
CA ALA A 222 2.64 33.96 -6.39
C ALA A 222 4.13 34.18 -6.06
N GLY A 223 5.04 33.78 -6.95
CA GLY A 223 6.48 34.01 -6.79
C GLY A 223 6.83 35.50 -6.70
N ASN A 224 6.22 36.34 -7.54
CA ASN A 224 6.39 37.79 -7.48
C ASN A 224 5.81 38.40 -6.20
N GLN A 225 4.67 37.92 -5.71
CA GLN A 225 4.09 38.36 -4.44
C GLN A 225 5.01 38.04 -3.26
N THR A 226 5.50 36.81 -3.15
CA THR A 226 6.48 36.43 -2.12
C THR A 226 7.76 37.24 -2.21
N ALA A 227 8.24 37.53 -3.44
CA ALA A 227 9.39 38.38 -3.63
C ALA A 227 9.13 39.82 -3.15
N ILE A 228 7.96 40.40 -3.46
CA ILE A 228 7.57 41.73 -3.00
C ILE A 228 7.49 41.77 -1.47
N GLU A 229 6.87 40.79 -0.84
CA GLU A 229 6.79 40.67 0.63
C GLU A 229 8.18 40.65 1.26
N HIS A 230 9.08 39.78 0.78
CA HIS A 230 10.46 39.75 1.26
C HIS A 230 11.21 41.08 1.06
N GLN A 231 10.99 41.80 -0.05
CA GLN A 231 11.59 43.11 -0.26
C GLN A 231 11.01 44.18 0.67
N LEU A 232 9.70 44.10 0.98
CA LEU A 232 9.06 45.00 1.93
C LEU A 232 9.58 44.77 3.36
N ASP A 233 9.72 43.52 3.78
CA ASP A 233 10.30 43.16 5.08
C ASP A 233 11.75 43.66 5.19
N ARG A 234 12.58 43.40 4.18
CA ARG A 234 13.95 43.92 4.12
C ARG A 234 14.00 45.44 4.15
N LYS A 235 13.07 46.11 3.48
CA LYS A 235 12.96 47.57 3.52
C LYS A 235 12.66 48.04 4.94
N GLN A 236 11.71 47.40 5.65
CA GLN A 236 11.40 47.72 7.04
C GLN A 236 12.59 47.47 7.96
N GLU A 237 13.29 46.35 7.81
CA GLU A 237 14.54 46.05 8.55
C GLU A 237 15.56 47.17 8.34
N PHE A 238 15.83 47.56 7.09
CA PHE A 238 16.75 48.67 6.80
C PHE A 238 16.27 50.00 7.37
N GLU A 239 14.98 50.31 7.34
CA GLU A 239 14.42 51.53 7.95
C GLU A 239 14.63 51.54 9.48
N THR A 240 14.39 50.42 10.16
CA THR A 240 14.65 50.29 11.60
C THR A 240 16.14 50.42 11.94
N GLU A 241 17.01 49.82 11.12
CA GLU A 241 18.44 49.89 11.28
C GLU A 241 18.97 51.33 11.04
N ILE A 242 18.45 52.03 10.03
CA ILE A 242 18.75 53.45 9.81
C ILE A 242 18.34 54.29 11.02
N ILE A 243 17.17 54.05 11.61
CA ILE A 243 16.73 54.76 12.82
C ILE A 243 17.68 54.46 13.99
N ARG A 244 18.07 53.19 14.19
CA ARG A 244 19.03 52.77 15.22
C ARG A 244 20.38 53.47 15.06
N LEU A 245 20.94 53.43 13.86
CA LEU A 245 22.21 54.08 13.53
C LEU A 245 22.13 55.60 13.68
N ARG A 246 21.01 56.23 13.30
CA ARG A 246 20.78 57.66 13.54
C ARG A 246 20.78 58.00 15.03
N LYS A 247 20.10 57.21 15.86
CA LYS A 247 20.11 57.38 17.33
C LYS A 247 21.52 57.22 17.90
N GLN A 248 22.25 56.20 17.48
CA GLN A 248 23.64 56.00 17.88
C GLN A 248 24.53 57.17 17.46
N ARG A 249 24.38 57.68 16.23
CA ARG A 249 25.12 58.85 15.75
C ARG A 249 24.84 60.09 16.60
N ILE A 250 23.58 60.34 16.98
CA ILE A 250 23.23 61.47 17.86
C ILE A 250 23.85 61.30 19.25
N LEU A 251 23.77 60.09 19.83
CA LEU A 251 24.37 59.79 21.14
C LEU A 251 25.89 59.98 21.10
N MET A 252 26.57 59.47 20.07
CA MET A 252 28.00 59.64 19.89
C MET A 252 28.36 61.11 19.70
N ALA A 253 27.63 61.87 18.87
CA ALA A 253 27.86 63.30 18.70
C ALA A 253 27.70 64.09 20.02
N ARG A 254 26.71 63.73 20.84
CA ARG A 254 26.53 64.31 22.17
C ARG A 254 27.72 63.98 23.08
N ARG A 255 28.14 62.71 23.12
CA ARG A 255 29.30 62.27 23.90
C ARG A 255 30.59 62.95 23.45
N THR A 256 30.80 63.11 22.14
CA THR A 256 31.92 63.87 21.60
C THR A 256 31.86 65.34 22.04
N SER A 257 30.67 65.96 22.02
CA SER A 257 30.51 67.34 22.51
C SER A 257 30.75 67.48 24.02
N GLU A 258 30.33 66.50 24.83
CA GLU A 258 30.59 66.46 26.28
C GLU A 258 32.08 66.31 26.54
N ILE A 259 32.75 65.34 25.88
CA ILE A 259 34.20 65.16 25.96
C ILE A 259 34.95 66.42 25.50
N GLN A 260 34.47 67.12 24.46
CA GLN A 260 35.07 68.36 23.99
C GLN A 260 34.98 69.46 25.06
N LYS A 261 33.83 69.59 25.75
CA LYS A 261 33.65 70.53 26.85
C LYS A 261 34.52 70.18 28.05
N ASP A 262 34.63 68.89 28.39
CA ASP A 262 35.50 68.42 29.46
C ASP A 262 36.97 68.70 29.12
N LEU A 263 37.38 68.49 27.87
CA LEU A 263 38.71 68.83 27.38
C LEU A 263 38.98 70.34 27.46
N GLU A 264 38.01 71.18 27.08
CA GLU A 264 38.10 72.64 27.21
C GLU A 264 38.21 73.07 28.69
N ALA A 265 37.43 72.45 29.58
CA ALA A 265 37.51 72.73 31.03
C ALA A 265 38.87 72.32 31.62
N VAL A 266 39.34 71.11 31.30
CA VAL A 266 40.65 70.60 31.76
C VAL A 266 41.79 71.42 31.18
N THR A 267 41.71 71.85 29.92
CA THR A 267 42.73 72.72 29.32
C THR A 267 42.76 74.10 29.96
N GLN A 268 41.60 74.68 30.29
CA GLN A 268 41.52 75.95 31.05
C GLN A 268 42.05 75.80 32.48
N GLU A 269 41.73 74.70 33.16
CA GLU A 269 42.24 74.41 34.51
C GLU A 269 43.75 74.18 34.50
N LYS A 270 44.28 73.44 33.51
CA LYS A 270 45.70 73.30 33.27
C LYS A 270 46.35 74.67 33.05
N LEU A 271 45.77 75.52 32.20
CA LEU A 271 46.33 76.84 31.89
C LEU A 271 46.38 77.73 33.13
N LYS A 272 45.32 77.72 33.96
CA LYS A 272 45.30 78.41 35.27
C LYS A 272 46.35 77.89 36.24
N SER A 273 46.52 76.57 36.30
CA SER A 273 47.54 75.93 37.15
C SER A 273 48.96 76.26 36.67
N GLU A 274 49.19 76.26 35.36
CA GLU A 274 50.47 76.63 34.73
C GLU A 274 50.81 78.11 34.98
N THR A 275 49.82 79.02 34.84
CA THR A 275 50.01 80.45 35.17
C THR A 275 50.27 80.65 36.66
N GLY A 276 49.52 79.97 37.54
CA GLY A 276 49.76 80.03 38.98
C GLY A 276 51.13 79.48 39.37
N PHE A 277 51.60 78.42 38.71
CA PHE A 277 52.95 77.89 38.88
C PHE A 277 54.03 78.89 38.42
N GLN A 278 53.82 79.57 37.28
CA GLN A 278 54.75 80.59 36.80
C GLN A 278 54.83 81.81 37.74
N GLU A 279 53.70 82.28 38.27
CA GLU A 279 53.67 83.36 39.26
C GLU A 279 54.42 82.98 40.55
N GLN A 280 54.17 81.77 41.07
CA GLN A 280 54.88 81.27 42.26
C GLN A 280 56.39 81.12 42.01
N ARG A 281 56.78 80.70 40.80
CA ARG A 281 58.18 80.63 40.40
C ARG A 281 58.83 82.02 40.33
N GLN A 282 58.16 83.02 39.76
CA GLN A 282 58.67 84.41 39.73
C GLN A 282 58.84 84.98 41.14
N ASN A 283 57.86 84.78 42.03
CA ASN A 283 57.97 85.19 43.43
C ASN A 283 59.16 84.53 44.15
N LEU A 284 59.46 83.27 43.82
CA LEU A 284 60.61 82.55 44.35
C LEU A 284 61.95 83.06 43.81
N GLU A 285 62.00 83.45 42.53
CA GLU A 285 63.18 84.10 41.93
C GLU A 285 63.41 85.51 42.52
N GLU A 286 62.35 86.31 42.74
CA GLU A 286 62.46 87.61 43.41
C GLU A 286 62.95 87.51 44.86
N THR A 287 62.42 86.55 45.63
CA THR A 287 62.87 86.32 47.02
C THR A 287 64.32 85.84 47.07
N ARG A 288 64.75 84.99 46.13
CA ARG A 288 66.17 84.62 45.99
C ARG A 288 67.05 85.83 45.67
N ALA A 289 66.62 86.71 44.77
CA ALA A 289 67.36 87.93 44.43
C ALA A 289 67.52 88.87 45.65
N ARG A 290 66.48 89.00 46.48
CA ARG A 290 66.55 89.77 47.74
C ARG A 290 67.56 89.17 48.73
N ILE A 291 67.63 87.84 48.84
CA ILE A 291 68.59 87.15 49.70
C ILE A 291 70.03 87.37 49.21
N THR A 292 70.27 87.33 47.89
CA THR A 292 71.61 87.58 47.33
C THR A 292 72.08 89.02 47.46
N ALA A 293 71.18 89.99 47.44
CA ALA A 293 71.53 91.39 47.69
C ALA A 293 71.93 91.62 49.15
N ALA A 294 71.19 91.03 50.10
CA ALA A 294 71.50 91.11 51.52
C ALA A 294 72.84 90.43 51.90
N SER A 295 73.23 89.36 51.20
CA SER A 295 74.55 88.74 51.42
C SER A 295 75.71 89.60 50.91
N ALA A 296 75.54 90.33 49.81
CA ALA A 296 76.60 91.19 49.25
C ALA A 296 76.91 92.42 50.13
N GLU A 297 75.92 92.96 50.84
CA GLU A 297 76.13 94.04 51.82
C GLU A 297 76.90 93.56 53.07
N LEU A 298 76.78 92.29 53.44
CA LEU A 298 77.48 91.68 54.57
C LEU A 298 78.98 91.47 54.29
N ASP A 299 79.33 91.13 53.05
CA ASP A 299 80.71 90.87 52.63
C ASP A 299 81.56 92.16 52.60
N ALA A 300 80.98 93.28 52.15
CA ALA A 300 81.66 94.59 52.12
C ALA A 300 82.01 95.14 53.52
N ALA A 301 81.22 94.82 54.54
CA ALA A 301 81.47 95.23 55.92
C ALA A 301 82.60 94.40 56.59
N SER A 302 82.82 93.16 56.12
CA SER A 302 83.82 92.24 56.67
C SER A 302 85.25 92.60 56.22
N GLU A 303 85.42 93.16 55.03
CA GLU A 303 86.74 93.48 54.44
C GLU A 303 87.43 94.69 55.14
N GLN A 304 86.67 95.64 55.69
CA GLN A 304 87.23 96.78 56.45
C GLN A 304 87.78 96.39 57.84
N ILE A 305 87.34 95.27 58.41
CA ILE A 305 87.76 94.81 59.75
C ILE A 305 89.14 94.11 59.68
N GLN A 306 89.46 93.45 58.58
CA GLN A 306 90.71 92.70 58.40
C GLN A 306 91.97 93.58 58.31
N GLN A 307 91.87 94.78 57.70
CA GLN A 307 93.04 95.67 57.53
C GLN A 307 93.55 96.29 58.84
N LYS A 308 92.71 96.42 59.87
CA LYS A 308 93.11 97.00 61.18
C LYS A 308 93.74 95.98 62.13
N GLN A 309 93.56 94.67 61.93
CA GLN A 309 94.12 93.63 62.80
C GLN A 309 95.61 93.33 62.52
N GLN A 310 96.12 93.60 61.31
CA GLN A 310 97.53 93.33 60.95
C GLN A 310 98.54 94.31 61.57
N GLN A 311 98.15 95.54 61.94
CA GLN A 311 99.07 96.53 62.54
C GLN A 311 99.39 96.30 64.02
N VAL A 312 98.65 95.44 64.74
CA VAL A 312 98.81 95.21 66.18
C VAL A 312 99.76 94.05 66.50
N HIS A 313 100.00 93.13 65.55
CA HIS A 313 100.80 91.92 65.78
C HIS A 313 102.32 92.13 65.76
N GLU A 314 102.83 93.17 65.08
CA GLU A 314 104.27 93.44 64.98
C GLU A 314 104.89 94.06 66.26
N LEU A 315 104.09 94.76 67.09
CA LEU A 315 104.59 95.47 68.27
C LEU A 315 104.86 94.58 69.50
N ASN A 316 104.21 93.42 69.62
CA ASN A 316 104.34 92.56 70.81
C ASN A 316 105.53 91.59 70.79
N LYS A 317 106.18 91.38 69.64
CA LYS A 317 107.32 90.43 69.50
C LYS A 317 108.65 90.96 70.05
N ALA A 318 108.76 92.26 70.35
CA ALA A 318 110.00 92.91 70.81
C ALA A 318 110.23 92.87 72.34
N SER A 319 109.20 92.63 73.16
CA SER A 319 109.30 92.75 74.64
C SER A 319 109.81 91.48 75.35
N LEU A 320 110.12 90.41 74.61
CA LEU A 320 110.37 89.05 75.10
C LEU A 320 111.84 88.71 75.39
N THR A 321 112.78 89.66 75.38
CA THR A 321 114.23 89.34 75.39
C THR A 321 115.07 89.96 76.52
N LEU A 322 114.52 90.84 77.38
CA LEU A 322 115.31 91.63 78.34
C LEU A 322 115.24 91.15 79.82
N ASP A 323 114.17 90.50 80.27
CA ASP A 323 114.01 90.17 81.71
C ASP A 323 114.64 88.84 82.16
N ASN A 324 115.05 87.97 81.23
CA ASN A 324 115.72 86.69 81.52
C ASN A 324 117.16 86.84 82.09
N ARG A 325 117.61 88.05 82.42
CA ARG A 325 119.03 88.35 82.73
C ARG A 325 119.27 88.93 84.13
N VAL A 326 118.23 89.26 84.91
CA VAL A 326 118.38 89.99 86.19
C VAL A 326 118.16 89.13 87.45
N PHE A 327 117.44 88.01 87.41
CA PHE A 327 117.15 87.25 88.64
C PHE A 327 118.23 86.22 89.06
N SER A 328 119.17 85.85 88.18
CA SER A 328 120.29 84.96 88.52
C SER A 328 121.27 85.54 89.56
N MET A 329 121.17 86.85 89.86
CA MET A 329 122.01 87.53 90.85
C MET A 329 121.39 87.66 92.26
N ARG A 330 120.15 87.21 92.51
CA ARG A 330 119.54 87.30 93.86
C ARG A 330 119.60 86.03 94.71
N THR A 331 120.18 84.97 94.15
CA THR A 331 120.54 83.72 94.84
C THR A 331 121.64 83.88 95.90
N GLN A 332 122.15 85.09 96.14
CA GLN A 332 123.28 85.36 97.04
C GLN A 332 122.98 86.32 98.19
N LEU A 333 121.72 86.64 98.47
CA LEU A 333 121.32 87.23 99.76
C LEU A 333 120.26 86.34 100.42
N GLU A 334 120.51 85.03 100.45
CA GLU A 334 121.34 84.47 101.53
C GLU A 334 120.45 84.27 102.76
N THR A 335 119.87 83.08 102.78
CA THR A 335 120.13 82.08 103.83
C THR A 335 120.07 82.52 105.30
N TYR A 336 119.37 83.61 105.62
CA TYR A 336 119.15 84.03 107.02
C TYR A 336 117.73 84.48 107.40
N SER A 337 116.69 84.20 106.60
CA SER A 337 115.31 84.34 107.11
C SER A 337 114.30 83.36 106.53
N SER A 338 114.65 82.07 106.61
CA SER A 338 113.68 81.00 106.90
C SER A 338 112.58 81.49 107.85
N SER A 339 111.32 81.09 107.64
CA SER A 339 110.20 81.32 108.58
C SER A 339 109.84 82.80 108.78
N ILE A 340 108.94 83.38 107.98
CA ILE A 340 107.48 83.38 108.22
C ILE A 340 106.88 84.02 106.96
N GLY A 341 106.32 83.25 106.01
CA GLY A 341 104.88 82.97 106.04
C GLY A 341 104.41 82.47 104.67
N LYS A 342 104.77 81.23 104.37
CA LYS A 342 104.41 80.40 103.20
C LYS A 342 102.90 80.21 102.93
N ALA A 343 101.96 81.05 103.39
CA ALA A 343 100.61 80.54 103.68
C ALA A 343 99.37 81.27 103.15
N ASN A 344 99.37 82.45 102.50
CA ASN A 344 98.07 83.12 102.22
C ASN A 344 97.78 83.71 100.82
N GLU A 345 98.76 83.95 99.95
CA GLU A 345 98.48 84.77 98.75
C GLU A 345 98.29 83.98 97.45
N LYS A 346 98.66 82.69 97.43
CA LYS A 346 98.60 81.84 96.23
C LYS A 346 97.26 81.13 96.01
N ARG A 347 96.27 81.37 96.87
CA ARG A 347 94.93 80.75 96.80
C ARG A 347 93.86 81.62 96.12
N LEU A 348 94.08 82.92 95.88
CA LEU A 348 92.98 83.81 95.47
C LEU A 348 93.05 84.38 94.05
N GLN A 349 94.14 84.17 93.30
CA GLN A 349 94.33 84.84 92.00
C GLN A 349 94.38 83.92 90.76
N LEU A 350 94.37 82.60 90.92
CA LEU A 350 94.61 81.65 89.81
C LEU A 350 93.51 80.61 89.57
N GLU A 351 92.38 80.71 90.27
CA GLU A 351 91.26 79.75 90.14
C GLU A 351 90.10 80.24 89.26
N THR A 352 90.12 81.48 88.74
CA THR A 352 88.89 82.11 88.19
C THR A 352 88.93 82.55 86.72
N LYS A 353 89.96 82.27 85.89
CA LYS A 353 90.00 82.81 84.50
C LYS A 353 90.56 81.94 83.35
N VAL A 354 90.97 80.68 83.55
CA VAL A 354 91.45 79.83 82.44
C VAL A 354 90.46 78.70 82.07
N GLU A 355 89.33 78.63 82.78
CA GLU A 355 88.21 77.74 82.51
C GLU A 355 87.52 77.92 81.15
N ASP A 356 87.72 79.01 80.41
CA ASP A 356 86.83 79.31 79.27
C ASP A 356 87.43 79.23 77.85
N ALA A 357 88.75 79.25 77.64
CA ALA A 357 89.30 79.54 76.30
C ALA A 357 90.01 78.38 75.58
N GLN A 358 90.52 77.37 76.29
CA GLN A 358 91.22 76.23 75.65
C GLN A 358 90.27 75.09 75.23
N ALA A 359 88.99 75.18 75.59
CA ALA A 359 87.96 74.19 75.29
C ALA A 359 87.38 74.25 73.85
N VAL A 360 87.69 75.27 73.04
CA VAL A 360 86.94 75.50 71.78
C VAL A 360 87.76 75.29 70.50
N VAL A 361 89.09 75.42 70.51
CA VAL A 361 89.86 75.45 69.24
C VAL A 361 90.46 74.09 68.84
N GLU A 362 91.07 73.34 69.76
CA GLU A 362 91.54 71.96 69.47
C GLU A 362 90.38 71.01 69.16
N ALA A 363 89.17 71.36 69.61
CA ALA A 363 87.95 70.60 69.36
C ALA A 363 87.45 70.67 67.92
N CYS A 364 87.80 71.67 67.10
CA CYS A 364 87.19 71.85 65.77
C CYS A 364 88.04 71.32 64.61
N GLU A 365 89.36 71.41 64.65
CA GLU A 365 90.20 71.02 63.50
C GLU A 365 90.42 69.51 63.38
N ILE A 366 90.53 68.80 64.51
CA ILE A 366 90.59 67.33 64.51
C ILE A 366 89.23 66.71 64.15
N ARG A 367 88.12 67.40 64.46
CA ARG A 367 86.76 66.94 64.15
C ARG A 367 86.41 67.00 62.67
N PHE A 368 86.96 67.95 61.90
CA PHE A 368 86.60 68.08 60.48
C PHE A 368 87.31 67.04 59.59
N ARG A 369 88.58 66.74 59.86
CA ARG A 369 89.37 65.81 59.04
C ARG A 369 89.06 64.34 59.35
N SER A 370 88.74 64.01 60.61
CA SER A 370 88.31 62.66 60.99
C SER A 370 86.84 62.35 60.62
N ALA A 371 85.96 63.35 60.46
CA ALA A 371 84.57 63.11 60.08
C ALA A 371 84.41 62.59 58.64
N GLY A 372 85.33 62.95 57.72
CA GLY A 372 85.27 62.51 56.32
C GLY A 372 85.67 61.04 56.11
N GLU A 373 86.73 60.59 56.79
CA GLU A 373 87.18 59.19 56.73
C GLU A 373 86.24 58.26 57.53
N ARG A 374 85.67 58.76 58.62
CA ARG A 374 84.72 58.01 59.45
C ARG A 374 83.39 57.72 58.75
N VAL A 375 82.91 58.55 57.82
CA VAL A 375 81.64 58.27 57.12
C VAL A 375 81.76 57.10 56.13
N ALA A 376 82.92 56.95 55.49
CA ALA A 376 83.18 55.80 54.60
C ALA A 376 83.43 54.50 55.41
N GLU A 377 84.15 54.58 56.54
CA GLU A 377 84.30 53.45 57.48
C GLU A 377 82.98 53.06 58.15
N PHE A 378 82.12 54.04 58.50
CA PHE A 378 80.84 53.77 59.14
C PHE A 378 79.83 53.11 58.20
N ALA A 379 79.85 53.38 56.90
CA ALA A 379 78.95 52.70 55.96
C ALA A 379 79.31 51.21 55.79
N GLN A 380 80.61 50.88 55.76
CA GLN A 380 81.08 49.50 55.68
C GLN A 380 80.88 48.76 57.03
N SER A 381 81.19 49.42 58.15
CA SER A 381 81.00 48.84 59.48
C SER A 381 79.53 48.75 59.91
N LEU A 382 78.61 49.58 59.40
CA LEU A 382 77.17 49.40 59.69
C LEU A 382 76.66 48.08 59.11
N SER A 383 77.14 47.66 57.93
CA SER A 383 76.78 46.38 57.33
C SER A 383 77.31 45.21 58.17
N ASP A 384 78.56 45.29 58.64
CA ASP A 384 79.16 44.27 59.52
C ASP A 384 78.53 44.26 60.92
N VAL A 385 78.07 45.42 61.41
CA VAL A 385 77.43 45.56 62.72
C VAL A 385 75.99 45.05 62.67
N ASP A 386 75.26 45.20 61.57
CA ASP A 386 73.92 44.62 61.41
C ASP A 386 73.98 43.09 61.36
N GLU A 387 74.98 42.51 60.66
CA GLU A 387 75.27 41.07 60.72
C GLU A 387 75.68 40.62 62.13
N ARG A 388 76.50 41.40 62.84
CA ARG A 388 76.84 41.15 64.26
C ARG A 388 75.66 41.32 65.20
N GLN A 389 74.71 42.20 64.91
CA GLN A 389 73.51 42.41 65.71
C GLN A 389 72.58 41.21 65.59
N GLN A 390 72.42 40.63 64.39
CA GLN A 390 71.71 39.36 64.22
C GLN A 390 72.43 38.20 64.91
N ALA A 391 73.77 38.15 64.88
CA ALA A 391 74.55 37.16 65.62
C ALA A 391 74.40 37.31 67.14
N LEU A 392 74.42 38.54 67.67
CA LEU A 392 74.23 38.83 69.11
C LEU A 392 72.80 38.55 69.58
N LEU A 393 71.79 38.73 68.73
CA LEU A 393 70.41 38.27 69.00
C LEU A 393 70.36 36.73 69.15
N SER A 394 71.10 36.00 68.32
CA SER A 394 71.21 34.53 68.46
C SER A 394 71.98 34.10 69.72
N GLU A 395 72.99 34.88 70.12
CA GLU A 395 73.78 34.63 71.33
C GLU A 395 72.98 34.98 72.61
N GLN A 396 72.15 36.03 72.55
CA GLN A 396 71.18 36.36 73.59
C GLN A 396 70.16 35.24 73.76
N ASP A 397 69.60 34.72 72.66
CA ASP A 397 68.67 33.60 72.68
C ASP A 397 69.30 32.35 73.33
N GLN A 398 70.55 32.02 72.97
CA GLN A 398 71.32 30.95 73.59
C GLN A 398 71.53 31.17 75.09
N LYS A 399 71.80 32.41 75.52
CA LYS A 399 71.95 32.77 76.95
C LYS A 399 70.63 32.69 77.71
N THR A 400 69.49 33.04 77.12
CA THR A 400 68.16 32.78 77.71
C THR A 400 67.84 31.29 77.78
N GLN A 401 68.30 30.50 76.81
CA GLN A 401 68.17 29.04 76.84
C GLN A 401 69.01 28.44 77.97
N GLN A 402 70.26 28.88 78.17
CA GLN A 402 71.08 28.51 79.33
C GLN A 402 70.43 28.92 80.67
N LEU A 403 69.66 30.01 80.69
CA LEU A 403 68.91 30.44 81.86
C LEU A 403 67.65 29.58 82.12
N SER A 404 67.05 29.01 81.07
CA SER A 404 66.02 27.96 81.19
C SER A 404 66.60 26.64 81.71
N GLU A 405 67.79 26.24 81.26
CA GLU A 405 68.50 25.04 81.76
C GLU A 405 68.84 25.16 83.25
N LEU A 406 69.23 26.35 83.71
CA LEU A 406 69.47 26.61 85.13
C LEU A 406 68.18 26.63 85.97
N ARG A 407 67.03 27.02 85.39
CA ARG A 407 65.72 26.87 86.03
C ARG A 407 65.26 25.41 86.10
N GLU A 408 65.64 24.56 85.15
CA GLU A 408 65.32 23.14 85.22
C GLU A 408 66.29 22.33 86.09
N ARG A 409 67.53 22.79 86.26
CA ARG A 409 68.40 22.34 87.37
C ARG A 409 67.77 22.61 88.75
N ARG A 410 66.82 23.54 88.88
CA ARG A 410 65.96 23.63 90.08
C ARG A 410 64.93 22.49 90.14
N SER A 411 64.40 22.05 89.00
CA SER A 411 63.60 20.81 88.87
C SER A 411 64.44 19.56 89.19
N ALA A 412 65.77 19.61 89.03
CA ALA A 412 66.67 18.56 89.53
C ALA A 412 66.70 18.46 91.07
N TYR A 413 66.22 19.45 91.84
CA TYR A 413 65.92 19.24 93.27
C TYR A 413 64.59 18.50 93.49
N GLN A 414 63.69 18.53 92.52
CA GLN A 414 62.51 17.65 92.43
C GLN A 414 62.91 16.21 92.04
N ALA A 415 64.05 16.04 91.35
CA ALA A 415 64.72 14.74 91.20
C ALA A 415 65.23 14.14 92.53
N ARG A 416 65.08 14.81 93.68
CA ARG A 416 65.31 14.17 94.98
C ARG A 416 64.04 13.47 95.52
N LYS A 417 62.87 13.91 95.08
CA LYS A 417 61.57 13.29 95.43
C LYS A 417 61.37 11.99 94.64
N SER A 418 61.81 11.95 93.38
CA SER A 418 61.84 10.73 92.55
C SER A 418 62.70 9.59 93.11
N VAL A 419 63.41 9.75 94.23
CA VAL A 419 64.16 8.65 94.86
C VAL A 419 63.37 7.97 95.97
N LEU A 420 62.48 8.70 96.67
CA LEU A 420 61.75 8.16 97.82
C LEU A 420 60.46 7.43 97.42
N GLU A 421 59.70 7.95 96.44
CA GLU A 421 58.47 7.29 95.97
C GLU A 421 58.76 5.98 95.21
N ASP A 422 59.92 5.89 94.53
CA ASP A 422 60.32 4.68 93.81
C ASP A 422 60.81 3.57 94.76
N LEU A 423 61.35 3.92 95.95
CA LEU A 423 61.64 2.98 97.04
C LEU A 423 60.34 2.39 97.65
N GLU A 424 59.31 3.21 97.77
CA GLU A 424 57.98 2.82 98.28
C GLU A 424 57.27 1.86 97.32
N ARG A 425 57.24 2.20 96.02
CA ARG A 425 56.64 1.34 94.98
C ARG A 425 57.33 0.00 94.81
N ARG A 426 58.63 -0.07 95.04
CA ARG A 426 59.38 -1.34 94.92
C ARG A 426 59.24 -2.20 96.17
N GLN A 427 58.62 -1.73 97.26
CA GLN A 427 58.53 -2.45 98.54
C GLN A 427 59.89 -3.05 98.93
N GLU A 428 60.97 -2.28 98.75
CA GLU A 428 62.33 -2.74 99.02
C GLU A 428 62.51 -2.99 100.52
N GLY A 429 62.99 -4.19 100.89
CA GLY A 429 63.04 -4.67 102.28
C GLY A 429 61.98 -5.73 102.64
N ILE A 430 60.95 -5.91 101.80
CA ILE A 430 59.95 -6.98 101.95
C ILE A 430 60.41 -8.20 101.12
N SER A 431 60.42 -9.39 101.73
CA SER A 431 60.85 -10.62 101.06
C SER A 431 59.91 -10.98 99.89
N ILE A 432 60.46 -11.57 98.83
CA ILE A 432 59.76 -11.81 97.55
C ILE A 432 58.44 -12.57 97.73
N GLY A 433 58.37 -13.50 98.69
CA GLY A 433 57.14 -14.23 98.98
C GLY A 433 55.99 -13.35 99.49
N VAL A 434 56.29 -12.33 100.30
CA VAL A 434 55.28 -11.43 100.86
C VAL A 434 54.78 -10.41 99.82
N LYS A 435 55.64 -9.96 98.91
CA LYS A 435 55.23 -9.09 97.79
C LYS A 435 54.18 -9.75 96.89
N GLU A 436 54.38 -11.03 96.57
CA GLU A 436 53.46 -11.78 95.73
C GLU A 436 52.08 -11.93 96.40
N ILE A 437 52.05 -12.07 97.72
CA ILE A 437 50.82 -12.14 98.51
C ILE A 437 50.08 -10.80 98.49
N LEU A 438 50.78 -9.67 98.74
CA LEU A 438 50.17 -8.34 98.73
C LEU A 438 49.67 -7.94 97.33
N ASN A 439 50.39 -8.31 96.28
CA ASN A 439 49.98 -8.00 94.91
C ASN A 439 48.77 -8.85 94.48
N ARG A 440 48.72 -10.13 94.89
CA ARG A 440 47.55 -11.00 94.68
C ARG A 440 46.34 -10.57 95.49
N ALA A 441 46.54 -10.00 96.67
CA ALA A 441 45.47 -9.40 97.47
C ALA A 441 44.82 -8.19 96.78
N GLN A 442 45.62 -7.33 96.13
CA GLN A 442 45.09 -6.17 95.40
C GLN A 442 44.34 -6.53 94.10
N THR A 443 44.68 -7.64 93.46
CA THR A 443 44.11 -8.02 92.15
C THR A 443 43.02 -9.09 92.21
N SER A 444 42.97 -9.90 93.26
CA SER A 444 42.02 -11.02 93.36
C SER A 444 40.81 -10.67 94.22
N GLN A 445 39.60 -10.83 93.65
CA GLN A 445 38.34 -10.71 94.39
C GLN A 445 37.96 -12.01 95.14
N TYR A 446 38.79 -13.05 95.09
CA TYR A 446 38.52 -14.35 95.71
C TYR A 446 39.21 -14.51 97.06
N SER A 447 38.50 -15.09 98.02
CA SER A 447 39.06 -15.57 99.29
C SER A 447 40.12 -16.67 99.04
N PRO A 448 41.23 -16.72 99.79
CA PRO A 448 41.56 -15.92 100.99
C PRO A 448 42.28 -14.58 100.69
N TRP A 449 42.48 -14.22 99.42
CA TRP A 449 43.28 -13.04 99.05
C TRP A 449 42.54 -11.72 99.27
N ASN A 450 41.22 -11.71 99.09
CA ASN A 450 40.38 -10.53 99.35
C ASN A 450 40.24 -10.15 100.84
N THR A 451 40.71 -10.99 101.77
CA THR A 451 40.75 -10.68 103.21
C THR A 451 42.05 -10.00 103.66
N ILE A 452 43.04 -9.87 102.77
CA ILE A 452 44.33 -9.27 103.08
C ILE A 452 44.25 -7.76 102.82
N ILE A 453 44.40 -6.95 103.87
CA ILE A 453 44.13 -5.50 103.84
C ILE A 453 45.40 -4.68 103.50
N GLY A 454 46.60 -5.22 103.70
CA GLY A 454 47.86 -4.53 103.41
C GLY A 454 48.98 -4.87 104.39
N SER A 455 50.11 -4.18 104.29
CA SER A 455 51.16 -4.21 105.32
C SER A 455 50.71 -3.40 106.54
N VAL A 456 51.14 -3.80 107.75
CA VAL A 456 50.83 -3.04 108.98
C VAL A 456 51.36 -1.60 108.90
N ALA A 457 52.47 -1.36 108.19
CA ALA A 457 53.02 -0.01 107.99
C ALA A 457 52.12 0.87 107.12
N ASP A 458 51.38 0.28 106.17
CA ASP A 458 50.43 1.03 105.33
C ASP A 458 49.18 1.44 106.13
N LEU A 459 48.95 0.82 107.27
CA LEU A 459 47.79 1.06 108.16
C LEU A 459 48.12 1.98 109.34
N LEU A 460 49.36 2.47 109.46
CA LEU A 460 49.84 3.29 110.57
C LEU A 460 50.58 4.53 110.03
N GLU A 461 49.93 5.70 110.07
CA GLU A 461 50.62 6.98 109.92
C GLU A 461 51.29 7.38 111.24
N VAL A 462 52.58 7.74 111.18
CA VAL A 462 53.37 8.23 112.31
C VAL A 462 54.04 9.54 111.86
N ASP A 463 53.92 10.61 112.65
CA ASP A 463 54.53 11.90 112.35
C ASP A 463 56.08 11.83 112.43
N LEU A 464 56.75 12.39 111.40
CA LEU A 464 58.20 12.58 111.32
C LEU A 464 58.58 13.90 112.01
N GLU A 465 59.30 13.85 113.13
CA GLU A 465 60.03 15.02 113.69
C GLU A 465 61.21 15.43 112.81
#